data_AF-A0A7J8LP85-F1
#
_entry.id   AF-A0A7J8LP85-F1
#
_cell.length_a   1.000
_cell.length_b   1.000
_cell.length_c   1.000
_cell.angle_alpha   90.00
_cell.angle_beta   90.00
_cell.angle_gamma   90.00
#
_symmetry.space_group_name_H-M   'P 1'
#
loop_
_entity.id
_entity.type
_entity.pdbx_description
1 polymer ?
#
loop_
_entity_poly.entity_id
_entity_poly.type
_entity_poly.pdbx_seq_one_letter_code
_entity_poly.pdbx_strand_id
1 'polypeptide(L)'
;MDYSCIVFDTAPTGHTLRLLQFPSTLEKGLAKMMSLKSKFGGLLSQMTRLFGMDDEFGEDAILGRLEGMKDVIEQVNKQFKDPDMTTFVCVCIPEFLSLYETERLVQELAKFEIDTHNIIINQVIFDDEDVESKLLKARMKMQQKYIDQFYMLYDDFNITKLPLLPQEVTGVEALKSFSRHFLSPYQPLCKRGTVEDLERRISMLKVQISEAEAELEKLRK
;
A
#
# COMPACT_ATOMS: atom_id res chain seq x y z
N MET A 1 7.83 21.33 7.08
CA MET A 1 7.24 20.26 7.92
C MET A 1 8.10 19.05 7.63
N ASP A 2 8.93 18.66 8.59
CA ASP A 2 9.86 17.55 8.39
C ASP A 2 9.21 16.32 9.02
N TYR A 3 8.64 15.46 8.16
CA TYR A 3 8.05 14.18 8.57
C TYR A 3 9.07 13.07 8.40
N SER A 4 9.12 12.12 9.33
CA SER A 4 10.01 10.95 9.23
C SER A 4 9.51 9.90 8.24
N CYS A 5 8.20 9.80 8.06
CA CYS A 5 7.55 8.84 7.16
C CYS A 5 6.22 9.44 6.65
N ILE A 6 5.86 9.12 5.41
CA ILE A 6 4.61 9.54 4.77
C ILE A 6 3.90 8.28 4.27
N VAL A 7 2.64 8.11 4.64
CA VAL A 7 1.79 7.00 4.17
C VAL A 7 0.84 7.54 3.11
N PHE A 8 0.88 6.94 1.91
CA PHE A 8 -0.01 7.28 0.81
C PHE A 8 -1.17 6.28 0.74
N ASP A 9 -2.40 6.76 0.94
CA ASP A 9 -3.62 5.99 0.64
C ASP A 9 -3.98 6.22 -0.83
N THR A 10 -3.73 5.21 -1.66
CA THR A 10 -3.87 5.35 -3.12
C THR A 10 -5.25 4.92 -3.61
N ALA A 11 -5.65 5.47 -4.76
CA ALA A 11 -6.82 5.01 -5.50
C ALA A 11 -6.72 3.50 -5.87
N PRO A 12 -7.80 2.85 -6.32
CA PRO A 12 -7.73 1.45 -6.73
C PRO A 12 -6.67 1.20 -7.83
N THR A 13 -6.18 -0.04 -7.85
CA THR A 13 -4.96 -0.51 -8.54
C THR A 13 -4.69 0.13 -9.90
N GLY A 14 -5.67 0.19 -10.80
CA GLY A 14 -5.49 0.75 -12.15
C GLY A 14 -5.12 2.24 -12.19
N HIS A 15 -5.53 3.04 -11.21
CA HIS A 15 -5.23 4.47 -11.15
C HIS A 15 -3.86 4.75 -10.52
N THR A 16 -3.48 3.97 -9.52
CA THR A 16 -2.17 4.08 -8.84
C THR A 16 -1.02 3.82 -9.80
N LEU A 17 -1.16 2.84 -10.69
CA LEU A 17 -0.15 2.54 -11.71
C LEU A 17 0.13 3.71 -12.65
N ARG A 18 -0.89 4.53 -12.99
CA ARG A 18 -0.69 5.73 -13.80
C ARG A 18 0.07 6.82 -13.05
N LEU A 19 -0.17 6.93 -11.74
CA LEU A 19 0.54 7.86 -10.88
C LEU A 19 2.02 7.47 -10.78
N LEU A 20 2.33 6.18 -10.63
CA LEU A 20 3.70 5.67 -10.58
C LEU A 20 4.46 5.81 -11.91
N GLN A 21 3.74 5.77 -13.04
CA GLN A 21 4.30 6.01 -14.38
C GLN A 21 4.54 7.50 -14.68
N PHE A 22 3.92 8.40 -13.92
CA PHE A 22 3.91 9.82 -14.20
C PHE A 22 5.31 10.47 -14.19
N PRO A 23 6.20 10.20 -13.20
CA PRO A 23 7.55 10.77 -13.16
C PRO A 23 8.33 10.44 -14.44
N SER A 24 8.36 9.16 -14.82
CA SER A 24 9.09 8.70 -16.02
C SER A 24 8.51 9.25 -17.33
N THR A 25 7.19 9.47 -17.39
CA THR A 25 6.52 10.02 -18.57
C THR A 25 6.79 11.52 -18.70
N LEU A 26 6.76 12.25 -17.59
CA LEU A 26 7.15 13.65 -17.55
C LEU A 26 8.62 13.84 -17.93
N GLU A 27 9.53 13.03 -17.38
CA GLU A 27 10.96 13.07 -17.71
C GLU A 27 11.20 12.92 -19.22
N LYS A 28 10.57 11.91 -19.85
CA LYS A 28 10.63 11.70 -21.30
C LYS A 28 10.04 12.88 -22.08
N GLY A 29 8.96 13.47 -21.60
CA GLY A 29 8.32 14.65 -22.20
C GLY A 29 9.24 15.87 -22.16
N LEU A 30 9.81 16.16 -20.99
CA LEU A 30 10.76 17.25 -20.76
C LEU A 30 12.01 17.07 -21.63
N ALA A 31 12.58 15.87 -21.66
CA ALA A 31 13.75 15.57 -22.50
C ALA A 31 13.46 15.79 -23.99
N LYS A 32 12.29 15.36 -24.49
CA LYS A 32 11.87 15.63 -25.87
C LYS A 32 11.71 17.12 -26.13
N MET A 33 11.05 17.86 -25.25
CA MET A 33 10.87 19.31 -25.39
C MET A 33 12.22 20.05 -25.43
N MET A 34 13.16 19.69 -24.54
CA MET A 34 14.52 20.23 -24.56
C MET A 34 15.24 19.90 -25.87
N SER A 35 15.10 18.67 -26.39
CA SER A 35 15.72 18.27 -27.68
C SER A 35 15.10 18.95 -28.90
N LEU A 36 13.80 19.27 -28.85
CA LEU A 36 13.15 20.08 -29.89
C LEU A 36 13.61 21.53 -29.79
N LYS A 37 13.70 22.10 -28.59
CA LYS A 37 14.20 23.45 -28.40
C LYS A 37 15.66 23.57 -28.85
N SER A 38 16.53 22.58 -28.61
CA SER A 38 17.92 22.65 -29.08
C SER A 38 18.04 22.60 -30.60
N LYS A 39 17.15 21.86 -31.28
CA LYS A 39 17.13 21.77 -32.76
C LYS A 39 16.47 22.96 -33.43
N PHE A 40 15.42 23.52 -32.83
CA PHE A 40 14.63 24.61 -33.42
C PHE A 40 14.91 25.98 -32.81
N GLY A 41 15.60 26.07 -31.67
CA GLY A 41 15.87 27.31 -30.93
C GLY A 41 16.79 28.26 -31.70
N GLY A 42 17.75 27.72 -32.47
CA GLY A 42 18.58 28.54 -33.36
C GLY A 42 17.79 29.20 -34.51
N LEU A 43 16.70 28.55 -34.96
CA LEU A 43 15.81 29.07 -36.00
C LEU A 43 14.74 30.00 -35.43
N LEU A 44 14.18 29.62 -34.26
CA LEU A 44 13.19 30.39 -33.54
C LEU A 44 13.78 31.72 -33.08
N SER A 45 14.95 31.73 -32.45
CA SER A 45 15.62 32.96 -32.01
C SER A 45 16.04 33.89 -33.17
N GLN A 46 16.26 33.35 -34.37
CA GLN A 46 16.46 34.17 -35.57
C GLN A 46 15.14 34.77 -36.06
N MET A 47 14.05 34.01 -36.01
CA MET A 47 12.72 34.46 -36.39
C MET A 47 12.18 35.51 -35.41
N THR A 48 12.31 35.30 -34.10
CA THR A 48 11.89 36.26 -33.06
C THR A 48 12.62 37.59 -33.21
N ARG A 49 13.94 37.56 -33.45
CA ARG A 49 14.74 38.75 -33.77
C ARG A 49 14.31 39.45 -35.06
N LEU A 50 13.88 38.70 -36.07
CA LEU A 50 13.38 39.26 -37.34
C LEU A 50 11.99 39.93 -37.19
N PHE A 51 11.16 39.43 -36.27
CA PHE A 51 9.83 39.95 -35.98
C PHE A 51 9.82 41.09 -34.95
N GLY A 52 11.00 41.53 -34.46
CA GLY A 52 11.11 42.65 -33.52
C GLY A 52 10.47 42.39 -32.16
N MET A 53 10.20 41.13 -31.82
CA MET A 53 9.83 40.73 -30.48
C MET A 53 11.14 40.57 -29.71
N ASP A 54 11.40 41.44 -28.73
CA ASP A 54 12.56 41.27 -27.87
C ASP A 54 12.52 39.89 -27.20
N ASP A 55 13.70 39.25 -27.15
CA ASP A 55 14.00 37.93 -26.57
C ASP A 55 13.77 37.88 -25.03
N GLU A 56 13.06 38.86 -24.49
CA GLU A 56 12.73 39.04 -23.07
C GLU A 56 11.53 38.17 -22.61
N PHE A 57 11.05 37.29 -23.49
CA PHE A 57 9.94 36.38 -23.23
C PHE A 57 10.35 35.18 -22.38
N GLY A 58 10.88 35.41 -21.18
CA GLY A 58 10.89 34.44 -20.08
C GLY A 58 11.47 33.05 -20.39
N GLU A 59 12.25 32.88 -21.47
CA GLU A 59 12.74 31.57 -21.89
C GLU A 59 13.67 30.97 -20.83
N ASP A 60 14.51 31.81 -20.22
CA ASP A 60 15.41 31.41 -19.13
C ASP A 60 14.63 31.09 -17.84
N ALA A 61 13.55 31.83 -17.57
CA ALA A 61 12.67 31.55 -16.43
C ALA A 61 11.88 30.25 -16.60
N ILE A 62 11.46 29.94 -17.83
CA ILE A 62 10.82 28.68 -18.19
C ILE A 62 11.84 27.54 -18.13
N LEU A 63 13.08 27.74 -18.62
CA LEU A 63 14.14 26.74 -18.54
C LEU A 63 14.48 26.39 -17.09
N GLY A 64 14.73 27.39 -16.24
CA GLY A 64 15.06 27.16 -14.84
C GLY A 64 13.95 26.44 -14.08
N ARG A 65 12.68 26.70 -14.42
CA ARG A 65 11.55 25.93 -13.88
C ARG A 65 11.52 24.49 -14.37
N LEU A 66 11.79 24.25 -15.66
CA LEU A 66 11.82 22.90 -16.24
C LEU A 66 12.98 22.07 -15.69
N GLU A 67 14.15 22.68 -15.49
CA GLU A 67 15.32 22.05 -14.85
C GLU A 67 15.02 21.72 -13.39
N GLY A 68 14.47 22.66 -12.61
CA GLY A 68 14.07 22.38 -11.22
C GLY A 68 13.01 21.27 -11.11
N MET A 69 12.07 21.19 -12.05
CA MET A 69 11.10 20.08 -12.10
C MET A 69 11.78 18.75 -12.43
N LYS A 70 12.77 18.73 -13.34
CA LYS A 70 13.53 17.53 -13.69
C LYS A 70 14.27 16.98 -12.47
N ASP A 71 14.93 17.85 -11.70
CA ASP A 71 15.67 17.45 -10.50
C ASP A 71 14.76 16.83 -9.44
N VAL A 72 13.59 17.43 -9.21
CA VAL A 72 12.58 16.88 -8.28
C VAL A 72 12.08 15.51 -8.75
N ILE A 73 11.80 15.36 -10.05
CA ILE A 73 11.33 14.09 -10.63
C ILE A 73 12.39 13.00 -10.49
N GLU A 74 13.66 13.31 -10.77
CA GLU A 74 14.76 12.35 -10.61
C GLU A 74 14.96 11.93 -9.15
N GLN A 75 14.88 12.88 -8.22
CA GLN A 75 14.96 12.59 -6.78
C GLN A 75 13.83 11.68 -6.32
N VAL A 76 12.59 11.97 -6.72
CA VAL A 76 11.41 11.17 -6.39
C VAL A 76 11.52 9.76 -6.98
N ASN A 77 11.93 9.65 -8.25
CA ASN A 77 12.11 8.36 -8.91
C ASN A 77 13.22 7.52 -8.23
N LYS A 78 14.31 8.16 -7.82
CA LYS A 78 15.38 7.51 -7.06
C LYS A 78 14.88 7.00 -5.70
N GLN A 79 14.09 7.79 -4.97
CA GLN A 79 13.53 7.39 -3.68
C GLN A 79 12.51 6.27 -3.80
N PHE A 80 11.68 6.25 -4.85
CA PHE A 80 10.70 5.19 -5.08
C PHE A 80 11.34 3.82 -5.35
N LYS A 81 12.55 3.81 -5.91
CA LYS A 81 13.31 2.59 -6.22
C LYS A 81 14.20 2.10 -5.09
N ASP A 82 14.31 2.87 -4.00
CA ASP A 82 15.13 2.53 -2.87
C ASP A 82 14.29 1.71 -1.86
N PRO A 83 14.55 0.39 -1.71
CA PRO A 83 13.75 -0.48 -0.84
C PRO A 83 13.89 -0.15 0.65
N ASP A 84 14.98 0.54 1.06
CA ASP A 84 15.17 0.97 2.45
C ASP A 84 14.37 2.24 2.77
N MET A 85 13.92 2.97 1.74
CA MET A 85 13.20 4.24 1.88
C MET A 85 11.72 4.13 1.53
N THR A 86 11.36 3.31 0.53
CA THR A 86 9.99 3.17 0.05
C THR A 86 9.60 1.71 -0.10
N THR A 87 8.43 1.35 0.45
CA THR A 87 7.80 0.04 0.25
C THR A 87 6.32 0.22 -0.07
N PHE A 88 5.80 -0.68 -0.91
CA PHE A 88 4.38 -0.75 -1.26
C PHE A 88 3.72 -1.90 -0.49
N VAL A 89 2.60 -1.61 0.16
CA VAL A 89 1.81 -2.63 0.89
C VAL A 89 0.53 -2.90 0.12
N CYS A 90 0.40 -4.11 -0.44
CA CYS A 90 -0.81 -4.50 -1.16
C CYS A 90 -1.91 -4.92 -0.17
N VAL A 91 -3.13 -4.42 -0.37
CA VAL A 91 -4.31 -4.84 0.42
C VAL A 91 -5.30 -5.53 -0.49
N CYS A 92 -5.73 -6.74 -0.12
CA CYS A 92 -6.63 -7.57 -0.90
C CYS A 92 -7.64 -8.31 -0.01
N ILE A 93 -8.58 -9.01 -0.64
CA ILE A 93 -9.50 -9.94 0.02
C ILE A 93 -9.28 -11.35 -0.54
N PRO A 94 -9.61 -12.42 0.21
CA PRO A 94 -9.36 -13.80 -0.20
C PRO A 94 -10.39 -14.29 -1.24
N GLU A 95 -10.36 -13.69 -2.43
CA GLU A 95 -11.20 -14.01 -3.57
C GLU A 95 -10.39 -14.03 -4.87
N PHE A 96 -10.89 -14.76 -5.87
CA PHE A 96 -10.21 -14.93 -7.15
C PHE A 96 -9.85 -13.62 -7.86
N LEU A 97 -10.82 -12.71 -7.99
CA LEU A 97 -10.60 -11.46 -8.72
C LEU A 97 -9.58 -10.57 -8.00
N SER A 98 -9.65 -10.52 -6.66
CA SER A 98 -8.72 -9.74 -5.85
C SER A 98 -7.30 -10.32 -5.88
N LEU A 99 -7.14 -11.65 -5.91
CA LEU A 99 -5.86 -12.31 -6.13
C LEU A 99 -5.26 -11.92 -7.48
N TYR A 100 -6.04 -12.02 -8.56
CA TYR A 100 -5.59 -11.67 -9.91
C TYR A 100 -5.20 -10.19 -10.05
N GLU A 101 -5.97 -9.28 -9.46
CA GLU A 101 -5.65 -7.85 -9.45
C GLU A 101 -4.38 -7.56 -8.65
N THR A 102 -4.18 -8.26 -7.52
CA THR A 102 -2.97 -8.13 -6.69
C THR A 102 -1.75 -8.63 -7.45
N GLU A 103 -1.84 -9.78 -8.12
CA GLU A 103 -0.76 -10.31 -8.96
C GLU A 103 -0.35 -9.34 -10.06
N ARG A 104 -1.34 -8.79 -10.78
CA ARG A 104 -1.07 -7.78 -11.78
C ARG A 104 -0.41 -6.54 -11.19
N LEU A 105 -0.83 -6.09 -10.01
CA LEU A 105 -0.21 -4.96 -9.32
C LEU A 105 1.25 -5.25 -8.96
N VAL A 106 1.53 -6.40 -8.34
CA VAL A 106 2.90 -6.81 -7.95
C VAL A 106 3.81 -6.90 -9.17
N GLN A 107 3.34 -7.49 -10.27
CA GLN A 107 4.11 -7.56 -11.52
C GLN A 107 4.42 -6.16 -12.10
N GLU A 108 3.50 -5.21 -11.99
CA GLU A 108 3.73 -3.85 -12.44
C GLU A 108 4.69 -3.09 -11.51
N LEU A 109 4.55 -3.23 -10.19
CA LEU A 109 5.48 -2.65 -9.22
C LEU A 109 6.91 -3.15 -9.43
N ALA A 110 7.08 -4.46 -9.69
CA ALA A 110 8.36 -5.06 -10.03
C ALA A 110 8.97 -4.44 -11.31
N LYS A 111 8.17 -4.11 -12.33
CA LYS A 111 8.65 -3.42 -13.55
C LYS A 111 9.13 -1.99 -13.25
N PHE A 112 8.58 -1.34 -12.23
CA PHE A 112 9.02 -0.02 -11.78
C PHE A 112 10.17 -0.08 -10.76
N GLU A 113 10.62 -1.28 -10.40
CA GLU A 113 11.65 -1.51 -9.37
C GLU A 113 11.22 -0.95 -8.00
N ILE A 114 9.92 -0.99 -7.71
CA ILE A 114 9.36 -0.57 -6.41
C ILE A 114 9.23 -1.80 -5.51
N ASP A 115 9.75 -1.69 -4.29
CA ASP A 115 9.64 -2.72 -3.26
C ASP A 115 8.18 -3.02 -2.88
N THR A 116 7.81 -4.29 -2.77
CA THR A 116 6.43 -4.69 -2.46
C THR A 116 6.33 -5.98 -1.63
N HIS A 117 7.20 -6.18 -0.64
CA HIS A 117 7.27 -7.44 0.11
C HIS A 117 6.12 -7.71 1.11
N ASN A 118 5.11 -6.82 1.20
CA ASN A 118 4.07 -6.90 2.22
C ASN A 118 2.67 -6.98 1.58
N ILE A 119 1.91 -8.03 1.94
CA ILE A 119 0.52 -8.22 1.50
C ILE A 119 -0.40 -8.36 2.72
N ILE A 120 -1.49 -7.61 2.72
CA ILE A 120 -2.55 -7.69 3.73
C ILE A 120 -3.78 -8.33 3.08
N ILE A 121 -4.18 -9.48 3.61
CA ILE A 121 -5.44 -10.13 3.25
C ILE A 121 -6.49 -9.74 4.31
N ASN A 122 -7.38 -8.81 3.95
CA ASN A 122 -8.45 -8.32 4.80
C ASN A 122 -9.73 -9.17 4.67
N GLN A 123 -10.68 -8.97 5.59
CA GLN A 123 -11.99 -9.63 5.59
C GLN A 123 -11.90 -11.17 5.61
N VAL A 124 -10.89 -11.70 6.29
CA VAL A 124 -10.76 -13.14 6.49
C VAL A 124 -11.76 -13.60 7.54
N ILE A 125 -12.60 -14.56 7.17
CA ILE A 125 -13.52 -15.22 8.10
C ILE A 125 -12.75 -16.35 8.76
N PHE A 126 -12.48 -16.20 10.05
CA PHE A 126 -11.85 -17.23 10.85
C PHE A 126 -12.89 -18.22 11.38
N ASP A 127 -12.45 -19.45 11.66
CA ASP A 127 -13.29 -20.48 12.25
C ASP A 127 -13.41 -20.23 13.75
N ASP A 128 -14.49 -19.55 14.15
CA ASP A 128 -14.93 -19.48 15.54
C ASP A 128 -15.90 -20.64 15.82
N GLU A 129 -15.76 -21.27 17.00
CA GLU A 129 -16.25 -22.63 17.29
C GLU A 129 -17.78 -22.86 17.25
N ASP A 130 -18.60 -21.83 17.03
CA ASP A 130 -20.07 -21.93 17.12
C ASP A 130 -20.82 -21.59 15.82
N VAL A 131 -20.15 -21.58 14.66
CA VAL A 131 -20.82 -21.27 13.40
C VAL A 131 -21.54 -22.49 12.83
N GLU A 132 -22.86 -22.59 13.02
CA GLU A 132 -23.69 -23.65 12.40
C GLU A 132 -24.04 -23.38 10.92
N SER A 133 -23.81 -22.16 10.42
CA SER A 133 -24.21 -21.76 9.07
C SER A 133 -23.43 -22.50 7.98
N LYS A 134 -24.16 -23.26 7.15
CA LYS A 134 -23.62 -23.93 5.95
C LYS A 134 -23.00 -22.95 4.95
N LEU A 135 -23.59 -21.76 4.80
CA LEU A 135 -23.08 -20.73 3.87
C LEU A 135 -21.76 -20.14 4.35
N LEU A 136 -21.63 -19.86 5.67
CA LEU A 136 -20.38 -19.34 6.23
C LEU A 136 -19.26 -20.38 6.10
N LYS A 137 -19.53 -21.65 6.42
CA LYS A 137 -18.56 -22.74 6.21
C LYS A 137 -18.11 -22.87 4.75
N ALA A 138 -19.04 -22.77 3.81
CA ALA A 138 -18.71 -22.79 2.39
C ALA A 138 -17.85 -21.58 1.97
N ARG A 139 -18.16 -20.39 2.50
CA ARG A 139 -17.41 -19.16 2.25
C ARG A 139 -16.00 -19.24 2.84
N MET A 140 -15.83 -19.72 4.06
CA MET A 140 -14.53 -19.94 4.68
C MET A 140 -13.68 -20.93 3.88
N LYS A 141 -14.26 -22.06 3.45
CA LYS A 141 -13.56 -23.02 2.59
C LYS A 141 -13.12 -22.40 1.26
N MET A 142 -13.94 -21.53 0.68
CA MET A 142 -13.59 -20.78 -0.52
C MET A 142 -12.44 -19.79 -0.25
N GLN A 143 -12.49 -19.03 0.85
CA GLN A 143 -11.42 -18.12 1.24
C GLN A 143 -10.11 -18.86 1.50
N GLN A 144 -10.15 -19.98 2.24
CA GLN A 144 -8.97 -20.79 2.55
C GLN A 144 -8.26 -21.26 1.28
N LYS A 145 -9.00 -21.71 0.27
CA LYS A 145 -8.43 -22.07 -1.04
C LYS A 145 -7.58 -20.93 -1.64
N TYR A 146 -8.06 -19.69 -1.58
CA TYR A 146 -7.33 -18.55 -2.14
C TYR A 146 -6.19 -18.08 -1.23
N ILE A 147 -6.36 -18.16 0.10
CA ILE A 147 -5.29 -17.91 1.06
C ILE A 147 -4.12 -18.87 0.82
N ASP A 148 -4.39 -20.16 0.63
CA ASP A 148 -3.37 -21.16 0.30
C ASP A 148 -2.66 -20.82 -1.01
N GLN A 149 -3.39 -20.35 -2.02
CA GLN A 149 -2.81 -19.86 -3.27
C GLN A 149 -1.91 -18.64 -3.09
N PHE A 150 -2.28 -17.68 -2.23
CA PHE A 150 -1.41 -16.55 -1.88
C PHE A 150 -0.09 -17.05 -1.27
N TYR A 151 -0.13 -17.97 -0.30
CA TYR A 151 1.09 -18.53 0.29
C TYR A 151 1.94 -19.35 -0.68
N MET A 152 1.32 -19.97 -1.70
CA MET A 152 2.07 -20.68 -2.75
C MET A 152 2.74 -19.74 -3.75
N LEU A 153 2.13 -18.60 -4.05
CA LEU A 153 2.63 -17.63 -5.04
C LEU A 153 3.62 -16.63 -4.46
N TYR A 154 3.50 -16.34 -3.16
CA TYR A 154 4.25 -15.28 -2.47
C TYR A 154 4.85 -15.82 -1.17
N ASP A 155 5.64 -16.89 -1.26
CA ASP A 155 6.34 -17.50 -0.14
C ASP A 155 7.37 -16.56 0.52
N ASP A 156 8.02 -15.71 -0.29
CA ASP A 156 8.98 -14.70 0.15
C ASP A 156 8.34 -13.40 0.66
N PHE A 157 7.01 -13.32 0.72
CA PHE A 157 6.30 -12.11 1.15
C PHE A 157 5.77 -12.23 2.57
N ASN A 158 5.70 -11.08 3.25
CA ASN A 158 5.04 -10.95 4.54
C ASN A 158 3.52 -10.85 4.34
N ILE A 159 2.84 -11.99 4.45
CA ILE A 159 1.37 -12.06 4.35
C ILE A 159 0.74 -11.89 5.75
N THR A 160 0.01 -10.79 5.93
CA THR A 160 -0.77 -10.49 7.14
C THR A 160 -2.24 -10.74 6.90
N LYS A 161 -2.88 -11.56 7.73
CA LYS A 161 -4.32 -11.85 7.65
C LYS A 161 -5.09 -11.05 8.69
N LEU A 162 -6.09 -10.29 8.25
CA LEU A 162 -6.96 -9.49 9.13
C LEU A 162 -8.39 -10.03 9.14
N PRO A 163 -9.03 -10.08 10.32
CA PRO A 163 -10.37 -10.64 10.46
C PRO A 163 -11.43 -9.75 9.82
N LEU A 164 -12.49 -10.38 9.30
CA LEU A 164 -13.74 -9.70 9.03
C LEU A 164 -14.40 -9.32 10.38
N LEU A 165 -14.61 -8.02 10.60
CA LEU A 165 -15.34 -7.54 11.77
C LEU A 165 -16.84 -7.41 11.45
N PRO A 166 -17.74 -7.65 12.43
CA PRO A 166 -19.18 -7.59 12.22
C PRO A 166 -19.73 -6.17 12.05
N GLN A 167 -18.93 -5.15 12.39
CA GLN A 167 -19.29 -3.75 12.32
C GLN A 167 -18.18 -2.97 11.62
N GLU A 168 -18.56 -1.83 11.03
CA GLU A 168 -17.60 -0.91 10.42
C GLU A 168 -16.64 -0.34 11.47
N VAL A 169 -15.36 -0.29 11.12
CA VAL A 169 -14.32 0.28 11.98
C VAL A 169 -14.35 1.79 11.84
N THR A 170 -15.04 2.46 12.77
CA THR A 170 -15.21 3.92 12.75
C THR A 170 -14.75 4.56 14.05
N GLY A 171 -14.07 5.70 13.95
CA GLY A 171 -13.51 6.42 15.09
C GLY A 171 -12.13 5.93 15.51
N VAL A 172 -11.41 6.78 16.25
CA VAL A 172 -10.00 6.59 16.62
C VAL A 172 -9.79 5.33 17.46
N GLU A 173 -10.67 5.06 18.42
CA GLU A 173 -10.52 3.90 19.32
C GLU A 173 -10.76 2.57 18.60
N ALA A 174 -11.73 2.51 17.68
CA ALA A 174 -11.96 1.32 16.86
C ALA A 174 -10.77 1.06 15.93
N LEU A 175 -10.22 2.11 15.31
CA LEU A 175 -9.01 2.00 14.48
C LEU A 175 -7.79 1.53 15.29
N LYS A 176 -7.58 2.06 16.49
CA LYS A 176 -6.53 1.58 17.40
C LYS A 176 -6.73 0.12 17.76
N SER A 177 -7.95 -0.29 18.10
CA SER A 177 -8.26 -1.69 18.42
C SER A 177 -7.97 -2.60 17.22
N PHE A 178 -8.43 -2.23 16.02
CA PHE A 178 -8.18 -2.97 14.79
C PHE A 178 -6.68 -3.04 14.44
N SER A 179 -5.94 -1.95 14.65
CA SER A 179 -4.50 -1.89 14.36
C SER A 179 -3.67 -2.93 15.13
N ARG A 180 -4.15 -3.40 16.29
CA ARG A 180 -3.46 -4.44 17.08
C ARG A 180 -3.32 -5.76 16.30
N HIS A 181 -4.24 -6.04 15.36
CA HIS A 181 -4.20 -7.24 14.53
C HIS A 181 -3.07 -7.24 13.48
N PHE A 182 -2.42 -6.10 13.25
CA PHE A 182 -1.23 -6.02 12.38
C PHE A 182 0.05 -6.44 13.12
N LEU A 183 0.13 -6.19 14.44
CA LEU A 183 1.31 -6.51 15.25
C LEU A 183 1.29 -7.95 15.76
N SER A 184 0.08 -8.43 16.09
CA SER A 184 -0.14 -9.77 16.62
C SER A 184 -1.12 -10.49 15.71
N PRO A 185 -0.74 -11.63 15.10
CA PRO A 185 -1.63 -12.40 14.25
C PRO A 185 -2.95 -12.68 14.99
N TYR A 186 -4.08 -12.35 14.36
CA TYR A 186 -5.38 -12.64 14.92
C TYR A 186 -5.49 -14.14 15.21
N GLN A 187 -5.80 -14.48 16.46
CA GLN A 187 -6.07 -15.85 16.86
C GLN A 187 -7.57 -15.99 17.11
N PRO A 188 -8.28 -16.87 16.36
CA PRO A 188 -9.70 -17.11 16.59
C PRO A 188 -9.95 -17.55 18.03
N LEU A 189 -11.18 -17.30 18.50
CA LEU A 189 -11.57 -17.51 19.89
C LEU A 189 -11.65 -18.98 20.30
N CYS A 190 -11.51 -19.89 19.34
CA CYS A 190 -11.21 -21.28 19.59
C CYS A 190 -10.49 -21.90 18.39
N LYS A 191 -9.38 -22.60 18.63
CA LYS A 191 -8.89 -23.60 17.69
C LYS A 191 -9.36 -24.93 18.25
N ARG A 192 -9.84 -25.85 17.42
CA ARG A 192 -9.75 -27.29 17.73
C ARG A 192 -8.27 -27.68 17.74
N GLY A 193 -7.58 -27.27 18.80
CA GLY A 193 -6.17 -27.46 19.01
C GLY A 193 -5.91 -28.64 19.92
N THR A 194 -4.64 -29.04 19.98
CA THR A 194 -4.13 -29.99 20.95
C THR A 194 -4.30 -29.44 22.38
N VAL A 195 -4.12 -30.27 23.41
CA VAL A 195 -4.19 -29.83 24.82
C VAL A 195 -3.26 -28.61 25.07
N GLU A 196 -2.10 -28.59 24.44
CA GLU A 196 -1.10 -27.52 24.54
C GLU A 196 -1.60 -26.18 23.97
N ASP A 197 -2.38 -26.22 22.88
CA ASP A 197 -2.99 -25.02 22.30
C ASP A 197 -4.05 -24.43 23.25
N LEU A 198 -4.81 -25.30 23.92
CA LEU A 198 -5.81 -24.90 24.92
C LEU A 198 -5.15 -24.29 26.17
N GLU A 199 -4.05 -24.87 26.64
CA GLU A 199 -3.30 -24.34 27.79
C GLU A 199 -2.68 -22.96 27.49
N ARG A 200 -2.11 -22.80 26.28
CA ARG A 200 -1.56 -21.52 25.81
C ARG A 200 -2.65 -20.45 25.72
N ARG A 201 -3.84 -20.84 25.25
CA ARG A 201 -5.02 -19.99 25.16
C ARG A 201 -5.53 -19.55 26.53
N ILE A 202 -5.66 -20.49 27.48
CA ILE A 202 -6.04 -20.18 28.86
C ILE A 202 -5.06 -19.17 29.46
N SER A 203 -3.76 -19.33 29.18
CA SER A 203 -2.73 -18.41 29.65
C SER A 203 -2.89 -17.01 29.05
N MET A 204 -3.12 -16.89 27.75
CA MET A 204 -3.37 -15.60 27.09
C MET A 204 -4.65 -14.91 27.59
N LEU A 205 -5.75 -15.66 27.73
CA LEU A 205 -7.02 -15.10 28.21
C LEU A 205 -6.92 -14.61 29.66
N LYS A 206 -6.14 -15.28 30.51
CA LYS A 206 -5.85 -14.80 31.87
C LYS A 206 -5.13 -13.45 31.87
N VAL A 207 -4.18 -13.25 30.95
CA VAL A 207 -3.48 -11.96 30.80
C VAL A 207 -4.46 -10.88 30.37
N GLN A 208 -5.28 -11.15 29.34
CA GLN A 208 -6.30 -10.19 28.87
C GLN A 208 -7.34 -9.84 29.94
N ILE A 209 -7.78 -10.83 30.73
CA ILE A 209 -8.67 -10.59 31.88
C ILE A 209 -7.99 -9.69 32.90
N SER A 210 -6.73 -9.96 33.25
CA SER A 210 -5.99 -9.13 34.21
C SER A 210 -5.81 -7.68 33.72
N GLU A 211 -5.56 -7.48 32.43
CA GLU A 211 -5.48 -6.14 31.84
C GLU A 211 -6.84 -5.42 31.88
N ALA A 212 -7.92 -6.13 31.53
CA ALA A 212 -9.28 -5.59 31.57
C ALA A 212 -9.76 -5.28 33.00
N GLU A 213 -9.41 -6.11 33.98
CA GLU A 213 -9.67 -5.88 35.41
C GLU A 213 -8.94 -4.63 35.91
N ALA A 214 -7.66 -4.46 35.52
CA ALA A 214 -6.89 -3.26 35.87
C ALA A 214 -7.47 -1.99 35.23
N GLU A 215 -8.00 -2.08 34.02
CA GLU A 215 -8.69 -0.98 33.35
C GLU A 215 -10.04 -0.66 34.02
N LEU A 216 -10.82 -1.68 34.37
CA LEU A 216 -12.08 -1.54 35.10
C LEU A 216 -11.88 -0.89 36.47
N GLU A 217 -10.82 -1.24 37.19
CA GLU A 217 -10.52 -0.69 38.51
C GLU A 217 -10.04 0.76 38.45
N LYS A 218 -9.37 1.16 37.36
CA LYS A 218 -9.08 2.58 37.07
C LYS A 218 -10.34 3.39 36.79
N LEU A 219 -11.33 2.81 36.13
CA LEU A 219 -12.61 3.48 35.82
C LEU A 219 -13.57 3.54 37.02
N ARG A 220 -13.36 2.69 38.05
CA ARG A 220 -14.13 2.68 39.30
C ARG A 220 -13.61 3.66 40.36
N LYS A 221 -12.41 4.23 40.17
CA LYS A 221 -11.84 5.28 41.03
C LYS A 221 -12.10 6.66 40.45
#